data_AF-A0A1H7NW94-F1
#
_entry.id   AF-A0A1H7NW94-F1
#
_cell.length_a   1.000
_cell.length_b   1.000
_cell.length_c   1.000
_cell.angle_alpha   90.00
_cell.angle_beta   90.00
_cell.angle_gamma   90.00
#
_symmetry.space_group_name_H-M   'P 1'
#
loop_
_entity.id
_entity.type
_entity.pdbx_description
1 polymer ?
#
loop_
_entity_poly.entity_id
_entity_poly.type
_entity_poly.pdbx_seq_one_letter_code
_entity_poly.pdbx_strand_id
1 'polypeptide(L)' 'MDITIPCIFCKHFNRDERENMTCAAYPNGIPKEIQELKVIHTESYPADNGIKYEPLSDQHDYFKYFKGEIRQ' A
#
# COMPACT_ATOMS: atom_id res chain seq x y z
N MET A 1 -0.90 2.03 14.59
CA MET A 1 -0.70 1.67 13.18
C MET A 1 0.07 2.81 12.57
N ASP A 2 1.38 2.63 12.37
CA ASP A 2 2.24 3.71 11.88
C ASP A 2 1.74 4.19 10.52
N ILE A 3 1.72 5.50 10.35
CA ILE A 3 1.22 6.24 9.18
C ILE A 3 2.11 6.00 7.93
N THR A 4 3.08 5.09 8.01
CA THR A 4 4.24 4.98 7.11
C THR A 4 4.21 3.75 6.20
N ILE A 5 3.05 3.16 5.90
CA ILE A 5 2.97 2.07 4.92
C ILE A 5 2.36 2.54 3.57
N PRO A 6 2.90 2.11 2.41
CA PRO A 6 2.42 2.49 1.08
C PRO A 6 0.93 2.26 0.88
N CYS A 7 0.36 1.23 1.51
CA CYS A 7 -1.07 0.89 1.40
C CYS A 7 -1.98 2.09 1.71
N ILE A 8 -1.66 2.89 2.73
CA ILE A 8 -2.49 4.05 3.15
C ILE A 8 -2.54 5.13 2.04
N PHE A 9 -1.45 5.25 1.27
CA PHE A 9 -1.31 6.17 0.15
C PHE A 9 -1.87 5.62 -1.17
N CYS A 10 -2.33 4.37 -1.20
CA CYS A 10 -2.83 3.72 -2.42
C CYS A 10 -4.32 3.96 -2.62
N LYS A 11 -4.76 4.34 -3.83
CA LYS A 11 -6.18 4.54 -4.16
C LYS A 11 -7.06 3.33 -3.84
N HIS A 12 -6.52 2.13 -4.00
CA HIS A 12 -7.24 0.86 -3.88
C HIS A 12 -7.44 0.38 -2.44
N PHE A 13 -6.81 1.02 -1.45
CA PHE A 13 -6.90 0.63 -0.05
C PHE A 13 -8.28 0.92 0.54
N ASN A 14 -8.84 -0.07 1.26
CA ASN A 14 -10.10 0.09 1.95
C ASN A 14 -9.91 0.95 3.21
N ARG A 15 -10.42 2.19 3.18
CA ARG A 15 -10.26 3.16 4.28
C ARG A 15 -11.37 3.08 5.32
N ASP A 16 -12.48 2.43 4.99
CA ASP A 16 -13.64 2.30 5.87
C ASP A 16 -13.35 1.24 6.96
N GLU A 17 -12.52 0.23 6.64
CA GLU A 17 -12.16 -0.86 7.54
C GLU A 17 -10.63 -1.04 7.63
N ARG A 18 -9.91 -0.02 8.10
CA ARG A 18 -8.44 -0.01 8.12
C ARG A 18 -7.82 -1.17 8.92
N GLU A 19 -8.52 -1.63 9.97
CA GLU A 19 -8.06 -2.72 10.83
C GLU A 19 -7.98 -4.06 10.08
N ASN A 20 -8.82 -4.25 9.06
CA ASN A 20 -8.87 -5.49 8.28
C ASN A 20 -7.73 -5.59 7.25
N MET A 21 -7.02 -4.48 6.99
CA MET A 21 -5.94 -4.42 6.01
C MET A 21 -6.32 -5.02 4.66
N THR A 22 -7.41 -4.54 4.07
CA THR A 22 -7.93 -5.01 2.78
C THR A 22 -7.81 -3.95 1.68
N CYS A 23 -7.82 -4.39 0.43
CA CYS A 23 -7.86 -3.53 -0.75
C CYS A 23 -8.45 -4.28 -1.94
N ALA A 24 -8.63 -3.61 -3.08
CA ALA A 24 -9.12 -4.26 -4.30
C ALA A 24 -8.23 -5.44 -4.78
N ALA A 25 -6.92 -5.36 -4.55
CA ALA A 25 -5.98 -6.45 -4.86
C ALA A 25 -6.15 -7.64 -3.91
N TYR A 26 -6.42 -7.39 -2.63
CA TYR A 26 -6.55 -8.38 -1.58
C TYR A 26 -7.82 -8.15 -0.75
N PRO A 27 -9.00 -8.56 -1.27
CA PRO A 27 -10.27 -8.33 -0.58
C PRO A 27 -10.37 -9.10 0.75
N ASN A 28 -9.60 -10.18 0.91
CA ASN A 28 -9.57 -11.02 2.11
C ASN A 28 -8.39 -10.73 3.06
N GLY A 29 -7.62 -9.67 2.80
CA GLY A 29 -6.49 -9.25 3.63
C GLY A 29 -5.17 -9.23 2.87
N ILE A 30 -4.44 -8.13 3.03
CA ILE A 30 -3.13 -7.89 2.41
C ILE A 30 -2.10 -8.86 3.03
N PRO A 31 -1.21 -9.50 2.25
CA PRO A 31 -0.14 -10.35 2.77
C PRO A 31 0.75 -9.65 3.79
N LYS A 32 1.18 -10.36 4.85
CA LYS A 32 2.01 -9.79 5.92
C LYS A 32 3.30 -9.19 5.41
N GLU A 33 3.92 -9.77 4.40
CA GLU A 33 5.14 -9.28 3.76
C GLU A 33 4.97 -7.87 3.19
N ILE A 34 3.78 -7.55 2.66
CA ILE A 34 3.44 -6.21 2.19
C ILE A 34 3.10 -5.29 3.38
N GLN A 35 2.38 -5.80 4.39
CA GLN A 35 2.07 -5.02 5.59
C GLN A 35 3.33 -4.61 6.37
N GLU A 36 4.32 -5.49 6.42
CA GLU A 36 5.60 -5.34 7.14
C GLU A 36 6.69 -4.68 6.27
N LEU A 37 6.35 -4.15 5.09
CA LEU A 37 7.28 -3.48 4.16
C LEU A 37 8.44 -4.35 3.65
N LYS A 38 8.34 -5.68 3.74
CA LYS A 38 9.30 -6.59 3.09
C LYS A 38 9.14 -6.58 1.58
N VAL A 39 7.94 -6.25 1.10
CA VAL A 39 7.60 -6.08 -0.32
C VAL A 39 6.80 -4.80 -0.47
N ILE A 40 7.28 -3.90 -1.33
CA ILE A 40 6.48 -2.75 -1.77
C ILE A 40 5.68 -3.17 -3.00
N HIS A 41 4.35 -3.05 -2.94
CA HIS A 41 3.44 -3.57 -3.97
C HIS A 41 3.38 -2.70 -5.24
N THR A 42 4.53 -2.34 -5.80
CA THR A 42 4.66 -1.65 -7.09
C THR A 42 4.77 -2.61 -8.28
N GLU A 43 5.05 -3.88 -8.00
CA GLU A 43 5.14 -4.96 -8.99
C GLU A 43 4.03 -5.99 -8.77
N SER A 44 3.83 -6.88 -9.76
CA SER A 44 2.86 -7.97 -9.63
C SER A 44 3.28 -8.90 -8.49
N TYR A 45 2.32 -9.28 -7.64
CA TYR A 45 2.54 -10.16 -6.51
C TYR A 45 1.48 -11.28 -6.49
N PRO A 46 1.78 -12.48 -5.96
CA PRO A 46 0.83 -13.58 -5.94
C PRO A 46 -0.54 -13.19 -5.37
N ALA A 47 -1.60 -13.55 -6.10
CA ALA A 47 -3.00 -13.32 -5.74
C ALA A 47 -3.43 -11.83 -5.61
N ASP A 48 -2.75 -10.90 -6.27
CA ASP A 48 -3.04 -9.46 -6.21
C ASP A 48 -4.15 -8.96 -7.16
N ASN A 49 -4.90 -9.88 -7.79
CA ASN A 49 -5.90 -9.57 -8.82
C ASN A 49 -5.39 -8.68 -9.96
N GLY A 50 -4.07 -8.64 -10.21
CA GLY A 50 -3.45 -7.79 -11.22
C GLY A 50 -3.43 -6.30 -10.89
N ILE A 51 -3.82 -5.91 -9.68
CA ILE A 51 -3.85 -4.52 -9.22
C ILE A 51 -2.55 -4.23 -8.47
N LYS A 52 -1.98 -3.05 -8.71
CA LYS A 52 -0.72 -2.60 -8.10
C LYS A 52 -0.91 -1.27 -7.38
N TYR A 53 0.14 -0.80 -6.72
CA TYR A 53 0.17 0.51 -6.11
C TYR A 53 -0.17 1.61 -7.12
N GLU A 54 -1.16 2.43 -6.76
CA GLU A 54 -1.50 3.65 -7.46
C GLU A 54 -1.69 4.76 -6.42
N PRO A 55 -0.92 5.86 -6.48
CA PRO A 55 -0.97 6.90 -5.44
C PRO A 55 -2.31 7.61 -5.45
N LEU A 56 -2.80 8.01 -4.27
CA LEU A 56 -4.05 8.78 -4.10
C LEU A 56 -4.08 10.05 -4.94
N SER A 57 -2.97 10.77 -4.94
CA SER A 57 -2.74 12.00 -5.72
C SER A 57 -1.24 12.28 -5.76
N ASP A 58 -0.81 13.25 -6.55
CA ASP A 58 0.59 13.67 -6.57
C ASP A 58 1.11 14.16 -5.21
N GLN A 59 0.26 14.76 -4.38
CA GLN A 59 0.62 15.21 -3.03
C GLN A 59 0.58 14.08 -1.99
N HIS A 60 -0.14 12.99 -2.29
CA HIS A 60 -0.32 11.83 -1.43
C HIS A 60 0.20 10.56 -2.11
N ASP A 61 1.39 10.69 -2.70
CA ASP A 61 2.17 9.59 -3.24
C ASP A 61 3.20 9.20 -2.18
N TYR A 62 3.24 7.93 -1.79
CA TYR A 62 4.17 7.42 -0.79
C TYR A 62 5.62 7.82 -1.11
N PHE A 63 6.05 7.67 -2.36
CA PHE A 63 7.44 7.95 -2.76
C PHE A 63 7.75 9.44 -2.82
N LYS A 64 6.74 10.31 -2.97
CA LYS A 64 6.91 11.77 -2.94
C LYS A 64 6.76 12.33 -1.53
N TYR A 65 5.88 11.76 -0.72
CA TYR A 65 5.62 12.20 0.64
C TYR A 65 6.89 12.03 1.50
N PHE A 66 7.61 10.93 1.31
CA PHE A 66 8.86 10.64 2.02
C PHE A 66 10.12 11.07 1.26
N LYS A 67 10.04 11.88 0.19
CA LYS A 67 11.22 12.24 -0.63
C LYS A 67 12.33 13.01 0.12
N GLY A 68 12.08 13.42 1.37
CA GLY A 68 13.08 13.97 2.30
C GLY A 68 13.76 12.93 3.23
N GLU A 69 13.23 11.71 3.32
CA GLU A 69 13.78 10.59 4.08
C GLU A 69 13.91 9.38 3.14
N ILE A 70 15.06 9.24 2.48
CA ILE A 70 15.35 8.03 1.70
C ILE A 70 15.46 6.87 2.70
N ARG A 71 14.40 6.07 2.82
CA ARG A 71 14.47 4.76 3.47
C ARG A 71 14.90 3.75 2.40
N GLN A 72 16.21 3.53 2.35
CA GLN A 72 16.84 2.42 1.61
C GLN A 72 16.42 1.08 2.21
#